data_AF-A0A2E0JE53-F1
#
_entry.id   AF-A0A2E0JE53-F1
#
_cell.length_a   1.000
_cell.length_b   1.000
_cell.length_c   1.000
_cell.angle_alpha   90.00
_cell.angle_beta   90.00
_cell.angle_gamma   90.00
#
_symmetry.space_group_name_H-M   'P 1'
#
loop_
_entity.id
_entity.type
_entity.pdbx_description
1 polymer ?
#
loop_
_entity_poly.entity_id
_entity_poly.type
_entity_poly.pdbx_seq_one_letter_code
_entity_poly.pdbx_strand_id
1 'polypeptide(L)'
;MAKIPPNRSSPRPQGRLIGYARVSTDEQATEAQEMELRSVGCDTIIQEHGSGASRTRPALARLVREIGAGDTLVVVRLDRLARSVSHLLNVIEELTSKGAYFRSLSDPIDTTTPQGMFSLQVLGAVAQLERALNSERTKAGVKAAKAKGRLPGNPGVRERRPEMLAKMTAAQKAAYGARIQSTANQWLPIVRRMRPDHTWDDISRVLKQRGFDWTPERLRRAVKWMVSEGMADRSLLRKSPPRPPEDRLMTLVAGIHSSNPELTLREIANQLERLHERTPRGGTRWAPSSVKNLLDRAKRSGLLEAA
;
A
#
# COMPACT_ATOMS: atom_id res chain seq x y z
N MET A 1 54.17 -17.72 -43.43
CA MET A 1 52.71 -17.51 -43.42
C MET A 1 52.08 -18.56 -42.51
N ALA A 2 51.78 -18.21 -41.26
CA ALA A 2 51.06 -19.08 -40.32
C ALA A 2 49.67 -18.45 -40.08
N LYS A 3 48.61 -19.19 -40.44
CA LYS A 3 47.22 -18.77 -40.25
C LYS A 3 46.89 -18.77 -38.75
N ILE A 4 46.51 -17.61 -38.23
CA ILE A 4 45.92 -17.46 -36.90
C ILE A 4 44.54 -18.14 -36.91
N PRO A 5 44.23 -19.07 -35.99
CA PRO A 5 42.93 -19.70 -35.96
C PRO A 5 41.85 -18.71 -35.50
N PRO A 6 40.62 -18.78 -36.03
CA PRO A 6 39.55 -17.89 -35.60
C PRO A 6 39.17 -18.18 -34.14
N ASN A 7 39.26 -17.15 -33.31
CA ASN A 7 38.85 -17.13 -31.92
C ASN A 7 37.37 -17.55 -31.81
N ARG A 8 37.10 -18.77 -31.34
CA ARG A 8 35.75 -19.23 -31.01
C ARG A 8 35.36 -18.64 -29.66
N SER A 9 34.80 -17.45 -29.68
CA SER A 9 34.14 -16.87 -28.50
C SER A 9 32.92 -17.71 -28.12
N SER A 10 32.88 -18.09 -26.84
CA SER A 10 31.78 -18.80 -26.18
C SER A 10 30.44 -18.09 -26.39
N PRO A 11 29.30 -18.81 -26.50
CA PRO A 11 28.00 -18.16 -26.59
C PRO A 11 27.71 -17.48 -25.24
N ARG A 12 27.74 -16.15 -25.19
CA ARG A 12 27.15 -15.40 -24.08
C ARG A 12 25.64 -15.67 -24.10
N PRO A 13 24.95 -15.77 -22.94
CA PRO A 13 23.50 -15.92 -22.94
C PRO A 13 22.89 -14.70 -23.64
N GLN A 14 22.40 -14.89 -24.87
CA GLN A 14 21.78 -13.85 -25.67
C GLN A 14 20.40 -13.56 -25.06
N GLY A 15 20.33 -12.56 -24.18
CA GLY A 15 19.05 -11.94 -23.86
C GLY A 15 18.57 -11.10 -25.04
N ARG A 16 17.26 -10.89 -25.11
CA ARG A 16 16.60 -10.21 -26.22
C ARG A 16 16.92 -8.72 -26.19
N LEU A 17 17.06 -8.10 -27.36
CA LEU A 17 17.09 -6.66 -27.51
C LEU A 17 15.66 -6.15 -27.64
N ILE A 18 15.21 -5.37 -26.65
CA ILE A 18 13.86 -4.80 -26.63
C ILE A 18 13.97 -3.29 -26.85
N GLY A 19 13.49 -2.83 -28.00
CA GLY A 19 13.43 -1.42 -28.33
C GLY A 19 12.27 -0.74 -27.61
N TYR A 20 12.49 0.49 -27.12
CA TYR A 20 11.43 1.34 -26.61
C TYR A 20 11.40 2.66 -27.39
N ALA A 21 10.26 2.92 -28.03
CA ALA A 21 10.01 4.12 -28.83
C ALA A 21 8.88 4.93 -28.21
N ARG A 22 9.00 6.27 -28.28
CA ARG A 22 7.91 7.16 -27.86
C ARG A 22 7.32 7.84 -29.08
N VAL A 23 6.05 7.55 -29.33
CA VAL A 23 5.27 8.09 -30.43
C VAL A 23 4.70 9.44 -30.00
N SER A 24 5.16 10.52 -30.65
CA SER A 24 4.47 11.81 -30.60
C SER A 24 3.44 11.89 -31.73
N THR A 25 2.57 12.91 -31.73
CA THR A 25 1.60 13.19 -32.80
C THR A 25 2.23 13.42 -34.19
N ASP A 26 3.56 13.42 -34.29
CA ASP A 26 4.32 13.48 -35.52
C ASP A 26 4.73 12.05 -35.93
N GLU A 27 4.08 11.55 -36.98
CA GLU A 27 4.26 10.20 -37.52
C GLU A 27 5.66 10.00 -38.13
N GLN A 28 6.24 11.05 -38.73
CA GLN A 28 7.57 10.99 -39.37
C GLN A 28 8.70 10.77 -38.35
N ALA A 29 8.60 11.44 -37.20
CA ALA A 29 9.56 11.29 -36.11
C ALA A 29 9.49 9.92 -35.40
N THR A 30 8.40 9.18 -35.61
CA THR A 30 8.17 7.86 -35.00
C THR A 30 8.78 6.76 -35.86
N GLU A 31 8.54 6.79 -37.17
CA GLU A 31 9.13 5.82 -38.12
C GLU A 31 10.66 5.84 -38.08
N ALA A 32 11.26 7.03 -37.97
CA ALA A 32 12.71 7.18 -37.86
C ALA A 32 13.27 6.45 -36.61
N GLN A 33 12.60 6.56 -35.46
CA GLN A 33 13.02 5.88 -34.23
C GLN A 33 12.93 4.36 -34.37
N GLU A 34 11.86 3.86 -34.99
CA GLU A 34 11.68 2.43 -35.18
C GLU A 34 12.71 1.84 -36.14
N MET A 35 12.99 2.52 -37.25
CA MET A 35 14.03 2.10 -38.19
C MET A 35 15.40 2.01 -37.50
N GLU A 36 15.72 3.00 -36.66
CA GLU A 36 16.99 2.99 -35.91
C GLU A 36 17.05 1.82 -34.93
N LEU A 37 15.99 1.57 -34.16
CA LEU A 37 15.91 0.43 -33.24
C LEU A 37 16.00 -0.93 -33.96
N ARG A 38 15.32 -1.07 -35.12
CA ARG A 38 15.39 -2.28 -35.94
C ARG A 38 16.78 -2.49 -36.53
N SER A 39 17.48 -1.43 -36.92
CA SER A 39 18.83 -1.53 -37.48
C SER A 39 19.85 -2.09 -36.49
N VAL A 40 19.59 -1.96 -35.19
CA VAL A 40 20.43 -2.50 -34.11
C VAL A 40 20.04 -3.94 -33.73
N GLY A 41 19.00 -4.49 -34.34
CA GLY A 41 18.53 -5.86 -34.09
C GLY A 41 17.54 -5.98 -32.94
N CYS A 42 16.76 -4.93 -32.64
CA CYS A 42 15.65 -5.04 -31.69
C CYS A 42 14.49 -5.81 -32.32
N ASP A 43 14.31 -7.08 -31.93
CA ASP A 43 13.22 -7.94 -32.44
C ASP A 43 11.84 -7.50 -31.92
N THR A 44 11.80 -6.94 -30.71
CA THR A 44 10.57 -6.45 -30.06
C THR A 44 10.70 -4.95 -29.85
N ILE A 45 9.77 -4.17 -30.40
CA ILE A 45 9.71 -2.72 -30.19
C ILE A 45 8.41 -2.38 -29.47
N ILE A 46 8.53 -1.79 -28.28
CA ILE A 46 7.40 -1.30 -27.50
C ILE A 46 7.22 0.19 -27.77
N GLN A 47 6.04 0.52 -28.28
CA GLN A 47 5.65 1.90 -28.54
C GLN A 47 4.86 2.46 -27.36
N GLU A 48 5.26 3.63 -26.88
CA GLU A 48 4.51 4.40 -25.89
C GLU A 48 3.73 5.52 -26.60
N HIS A 49 2.40 5.39 -26.59
CA HIS A 49 1.49 6.41 -27.11
C HIS A 49 1.10 7.37 -25.97
N GLY A 50 1.56 8.61 -26.05
CA GLY A 50 1.19 9.61 -25.06
C GLY A 50 1.47 11.04 -25.49
N SER A 51 0.44 11.90 -25.42
CA SER A 51 0.59 13.34 -25.56
C SER A 51 1.65 13.87 -24.58
N GLY A 52 2.39 14.91 -24.95
CA GLY A 52 3.51 15.46 -24.15
C GLY A 52 3.16 15.70 -22.67
N ALA A 53 1.87 15.99 -22.38
CA ALA A 53 1.33 16.23 -21.06
C ALA A 53 1.09 14.97 -20.19
N SER A 54 0.86 13.80 -20.78
CA SER A 54 0.50 12.60 -20.01
C SER A 54 1.67 12.04 -19.19
N ARG A 55 1.49 11.94 -17.87
CA ARG A 55 2.51 11.44 -16.93
C ARG A 55 2.57 9.92 -16.87
N THR A 56 1.49 9.24 -17.20
CA THR A 56 1.40 7.79 -17.14
C THR A 56 2.11 7.17 -18.34
N ARG A 57 3.10 6.31 -18.07
CA ARG A 57 3.81 5.50 -19.07
C ARG A 57 3.49 4.02 -18.87
N PRO A 58 2.25 3.58 -19.20
CA PRO A 58 1.82 2.21 -18.96
C PRO A 58 2.64 1.19 -19.77
N ALA A 59 3.07 1.53 -21.00
CA ALA A 59 3.84 0.61 -21.83
C ALA A 59 5.25 0.42 -21.26
N LEU A 60 5.92 1.50 -20.84
CA LEU A 60 7.21 1.40 -20.16
C LEU A 60 7.10 0.60 -18.85
N ALA A 61 6.10 0.89 -18.02
CA ALA A 61 5.92 0.19 -16.74
C ALA A 61 5.64 -1.30 -16.94
N ARG A 62 4.92 -1.67 -18.00
CA ARG A 62 4.69 -3.07 -18.37
C ARG A 62 5.97 -3.75 -18.85
N LEU A 63 6.71 -3.08 -19.75
CA LEU A 63 7.98 -3.57 -20.27
C LEU A 63 8.99 -3.84 -19.15
N VAL A 64 9.17 -2.89 -18.24
CA VAL A 64 10.10 -3.05 -17.12
C VAL A 64 9.65 -4.20 -16.20
N ARG A 65 8.35 -4.50 -16.09
CA ARG A 65 7.86 -5.67 -15.33
C ARG A 65 8.14 -7.00 -16.01
N GLU A 66 8.00 -7.07 -17.33
CA GLU A 66 8.12 -8.30 -18.13
C GLU A 66 9.56 -8.64 -18.51
N ILE A 67 10.48 -7.67 -18.45
CA ILE A 67 11.89 -7.88 -18.82
C ILE A 67 12.59 -8.87 -17.88
N GLY A 68 13.35 -9.80 -18.46
CA GLY A 68 14.05 -10.86 -17.74
C GLY A 68 15.57 -10.63 -17.64
N ALA A 69 16.23 -11.51 -16.90
CA ALA A 69 17.69 -11.49 -16.79
C ALA A 69 18.35 -11.73 -18.15
N GLY A 70 19.36 -10.91 -18.47
CA GLY A 70 20.09 -10.93 -19.74
C GLY A 70 19.47 -10.06 -20.84
N ASP A 71 18.18 -9.75 -20.78
CA ASP A 71 17.51 -8.88 -21.76
C ASP A 71 18.09 -7.46 -21.69
N THR A 72 18.12 -6.75 -22.82
CA THR A 72 18.61 -5.35 -22.89
C THR A 72 17.52 -4.43 -23.40
N LEU A 73 17.17 -3.42 -22.60
CA LEU A 73 16.32 -2.32 -23.03
C LEU A 73 17.13 -1.32 -23.86
N VAL A 74 16.72 -1.12 -25.11
CA VAL A 74 17.37 -0.22 -26.07
C VAL A 74 16.48 0.98 -26.34
N VAL A 75 17.04 2.18 -26.28
CA VAL A 75 16.38 3.43 -26.68
C VAL A 75 17.24 4.23 -27.62
N VAL A 76 16.63 5.00 -28.50
CA VAL A 76 17.39 5.89 -29.40
C VAL A 76 18.11 6.97 -28.58
N ARG A 77 17.38 7.62 -27.67
CA ARG A 77 17.89 8.68 -26.79
C ARG A 77 17.27 8.64 -25.40
N LEU A 78 17.99 9.19 -24.42
CA LEU A 78 17.53 9.26 -23.02
C LEU A 78 16.23 10.07 -22.84
N ASP A 79 16.01 11.15 -23.60
CA ASP A 79 14.80 11.99 -23.49
C ASP A 79 13.51 11.24 -23.86
N ARG A 80 13.64 10.20 -24.70
CA ARG A 80 12.52 9.34 -25.07
C ARG A 80 12.13 8.42 -23.91
N LEU A 81 13.09 7.95 -23.12
CA LEU A 81 12.86 7.10 -21.94
C LEU A 81 12.47 7.89 -20.69
N ALA A 82 13.16 9.00 -20.38
CA ALA A 82 13.08 9.63 -19.08
C ALA A 82 12.88 11.15 -19.15
N ARG A 83 12.03 11.67 -18.26
CA ARG A 83 11.76 13.13 -18.14
C ARG A 83 12.73 13.83 -17.18
N SER A 84 13.50 13.07 -16.42
CA SER A 84 14.50 13.57 -15.48
C SER A 84 15.58 12.51 -15.29
N VAL A 85 16.77 12.95 -14.87
CA VAL A 85 17.87 12.03 -14.56
C VAL A 85 17.48 11.06 -13.43
N SER A 86 16.75 11.54 -12.41
CA SER A 86 16.24 10.66 -11.35
C SER A 86 15.34 9.54 -11.89
N HIS A 87 14.46 9.84 -12.86
CA HIS A 87 13.60 8.83 -13.47
C HIS A 87 14.40 7.82 -14.29
N LEU A 88 15.42 8.28 -15.03
CA LEU A 88 16.33 7.41 -15.76
C LEU A 88 17.04 6.43 -14.82
N LEU A 89 17.62 6.93 -13.73
CA LEU A 89 18.35 6.11 -12.75
C LEU A 89 17.42 5.07 -12.11
N ASN A 90 16.20 5.46 -11.72
CA ASN A 90 15.24 4.52 -11.15
C ASN A 90 14.89 3.38 -12.12
N VAL A 91 14.69 3.69 -13.41
CA VAL A 91 14.42 2.66 -14.43
C VAL A 91 15.62 1.73 -14.56
N ILE A 92 16.84 2.27 -14.66
CA ILE A 92 18.05 1.46 -14.81
C ILE A 92 18.31 0.61 -13.55
N GLU A 93 18.07 1.13 -12.35
CA GLU A 93 18.15 0.37 -11.10
C GLU A 93 17.15 -0.80 -11.09
N GLU A 94 15.91 -0.57 -11.52
CA GLU A 94 14.90 -1.63 -11.62
C GLU A 94 15.31 -2.71 -12.63
N LEU A 95 15.84 -2.31 -13.80
CA LEU A 95 16.38 -3.25 -14.80
C LEU A 95 17.55 -4.06 -14.24
N THR A 96 18.51 -3.39 -13.61
CA THR A 96 19.69 -4.01 -13.00
C THR A 96 19.29 -5.00 -11.91
N SER A 97 18.28 -4.67 -11.10
CA SER A 97 17.75 -5.56 -10.05
C SER A 97 17.17 -6.88 -10.59
N LYS A 98 16.75 -6.88 -11.87
CA LYS A 98 16.24 -8.05 -12.59
C LYS A 98 17.31 -8.76 -13.42
N GLY A 99 18.55 -8.29 -13.38
CA GLY A 99 19.64 -8.78 -14.20
C GLY A 99 19.52 -8.39 -15.69
N ALA A 100 18.71 -7.39 -16.01
CA ALA A 100 18.58 -6.82 -17.34
C ALA A 100 19.55 -5.63 -17.53
N TYR A 101 19.79 -5.26 -18.79
CA TYR A 101 20.69 -4.18 -19.17
C TYR A 101 19.94 -3.04 -19.86
N PHE A 102 20.60 -1.88 -19.96
CA PHE A 102 20.10 -0.70 -20.61
C PHE A 102 21.14 -0.13 -21.57
N ARG A 103 20.69 0.29 -22.76
CA ARG A 103 21.51 0.89 -23.79
C ARG A 103 20.80 2.05 -24.47
N SER A 104 21.49 3.18 -24.60
CA SER A 104 21.11 4.27 -25.51
C SER A 104 21.92 4.19 -26.81
N LEU A 105 21.32 4.55 -27.94
CA LEU A 105 22.00 4.55 -29.24
C LEU A 105 22.77 5.85 -29.49
N SER A 106 22.19 7.00 -29.16
CA SER A 106 22.80 8.32 -29.37
C SER A 106 23.58 8.84 -28.17
N ASP A 107 23.45 8.23 -26.99
CA ASP A 107 24.09 8.68 -25.75
C ASP A 107 25.16 7.66 -25.30
N PRO A 108 26.23 8.07 -24.60
CA PRO A 108 27.31 7.19 -24.15
C PRO A 108 26.92 6.32 -22.93
N ILE A 109 25.67 5.87 -22.86
CA ILE A 109 25.14 5.07 -21.74
C ILE A 109 24.79 3.67 -22.26
N ASP A 110 25.65 2.72 -21.89
CA ASP A 110 25.46 1.30 -22.11
C ASP A 110 25.92 0.53 -20.85
N THR A 111 24.96 -0.03 -20.11
CA THR A 111 25.24 -0.73 -18.85
C THR A 111 25.91 -2.09 -19.05
N THR A 112 26.05 -2.55 -20.30
CA THR A 112 26.82 -3.77 -20.63
C THR A 112 28.33 -3.49 -20.71
N THR A 113 28.73 -2.22 -20.77
CA THR A 113 30.14 -1.81 -20.94
C THR A 113 30.67 -1.08 -19.69
N PRO A 114 31.95 -1.24 -19.33
CA PRO A 114 32.56 -0.46 -18.25
C PRO A 114 32.49 1.05 -18.47
N GLN A 115 32.65 1.50 -19.73
CA GLN A 115 32.60 2.92 -20.10
C GLN A 115 31.19 3.51 -19.94
N GLY A 116 30.16 2.77 -20.35
CA GLY A 116 28.77 3.19 -20.18
C GLY A 116 28.32 3.15 -18.71
N MET A 117 28.80 2.17 -17.94
CA MET A 117 28.60 2.15 -16.48
C MET A 117 29.26 3.34 -15.78
N PHE A 118 30.48 3.71 -16.17
CA PHE A 118 31.13 4.92 -15.66
C PHE A 118 30.32 6.18 -16.00
N SER A 119 29.87 6.31 -17.25
CA SER A 119 29.07 7.46 -17.69
C SER A 119 27.75 7.57 -16.90
N LEU A 120 27.10 6.43 -16.62
CA LEU A 120 25.92 6.36 -15.78
C LEU A 120 26.21 6.81 -14.33
N GLN A 121 27.32 6.38 -13.75
CA GLN A 121 27.71 6.77 -12.38
C GLN A 121 28.00 8.27 -12.29
N VAL A 122 28.70 8.84 -13.26
CA VAL A 122 28.94 10.29 -13.35
C VAL A 122 27.62 11.04 -13.44
N LEU A 123 26.70 10.59 -14.30
CA LEU A 123 25.36 11.19 -14.42
C LEU A 123 24.59 11.12 -13.09
N GLY A 124 24.69 9.99 -12.38
CA GLY A 124 24.13 9.81 -11.04
C GLY A 124 24.69 10.79 -10.00
N ALA A 125 26.02 10.95 -9.99
CA ALA A 125 26.71 11.89 -9.10
C ALA A 125 26.32 13.35 -9.39
N VAL A 126 26.23 13.74 -10.67
CA VAL A 126 25.79 15.08 -11.07
C VAL A 126 24.35 15.34 -10.62
N ALA A 127 23.44 14.37 -10.80
CA ALA A 127 22.06 14.52 -10.34
C ALA A 127 21.95 14.63 -8.81
N GLN A 128 22.79 13.92 -8.06
CA GLN A 128 22.88 14.07 -6.61
C GLN A 128 23.39 15.45 -6.21
N LEU A 129 24.43 15.95 -6.87
CA LEU A 129 24.98 17.29 -6.65
C LEU A 129 23.93 18.37 -6.92
N GLU A 130 23.21 18.32 -8.04
CA GLU A 130 22.15 19.29 -8.34
C GLU A 130 21.05 19.30 -7.27
N ARG A 131 20.63 18.12 -6.78
CA ARG A 131 19.65 18.02 -5.69
C ARG A 131 20.17 18.65 -4.40
N ALA A 132 21.44 18.42 -4.07
CA ALA A 132 22.07 19.03 -2.90
C ALA A 132 22.13 20.55 -3.02
N LEU A 133 22.61 21.08 -4.16
CA LEU A 133 22.70 22.52 -4.42
C LEU A 133 21.33 23.22 -4.39
N ASN A 134 20.29 22.59 -4.96
CA ASN A 134 18.93 23.11 -4.90
C ASN A 134 18.38 23.14 -3.47
N SER A 135 18.69 22.11 -2.67
CA SER A 135 18.34 22.06 -1.25
C SER A 135 19.05 23.16 -0.46
N GLU A 136 20.35 23.35 -0.67
CA GLU A 136 21.14 24.41 -0.06
C GLU A 136 20.61 25.80 -0.41
N ARG A 137 20.36 26.05 -1.69
CA ARG A 137 19.77 27.32 -2.17
C ARG A 137 18.41 27.58 -1.54
N THR A 138 17.56 26.55 -1.43
CA THR A 138 16.25 26.65 -0.77
C THR A 138 16.41 26.98 0.71
N LYS A 139 17.30 26.29 1.42
CA LYS A 139 17.58 26.54 2.85
C LYS A 139 18.12 27.96 3.06
N ALA A 140 19.04 28.42 2.22
CA ALA A 140 19.58 29.77 2.25
C ALA A 140 18.48 30.82 2.00
N GLY A 141 17.62 30.58 1.01
CA GLY A 141 16.46 31.43 0.71
C GLY A 141 15.47 31.50 1.87
N VAL A 142 15.14 30.36 2.49
CA VAL A 142 14.28 30.31 3.68
C VAL A 142 14.93 31.03 4.86
N LYS A 143 16.24 30.88 5.09
CA LYS A 143 16.98 31.60 6.14
C LYS A 143 16.93 33.11 5.91
N ALA A 144 17.18 33.57 4.69
CA ALA A 144 17.10 34.97 4.32
C ALA A 144 15.67 35.53 4.45
N ALA A 145 14.65 34.78 4.05
CA ALA A 145 13.25 35.15 4.22
C ALA A 145 12.87 35.29 5.70
N LYS A 146 13.31 34.34 6.55
CA LYS A 146 13.13 34.40 8.00
C LYS A 146 13.81 35.63 8.62
N ALA A 147 15.04 35.94 8.20
CA ALA A 147 15.76 37.14 8.65
C ALA A 147 15.02 38.44 8.27
N LYS A 148 14.29 38.44 7.16
CA LYS A 148 13.39 39.53 6.72
C LYS A 148 11.99 39.46 7.35
N GLY A 149 11.78 38.63 8.39
CA GLY A 149 10.49 38.50 9.09
C GLY A 149 9.42 37.67 8.37
N ARG A 150 9.72 37.09 7.19
CA ARG A 150 8.79 36.22 6.45
C ARG A 150 8.88 34.80 7.00
N LEU A 151 7.87 34.38 7.76
CA LEU A 151 7.80 33.04 8.34
C LEU A 151 7.07 32.08 7.39
N PRO A 152 7.53 30.81 7.29
CA PRO A 152 6.89 29.80 6.46
C PRO A 152 5.55 29.34 7.05
N GLY A 153 4.67 28.83 6.20
CA GLY A 153 3.36 28.29 6.58
C GLY A 153 2.21 29.30 6.42
N ASN A 154 0.98 28.85 6.62
CA ASN A 154 -0.21 29.70 6.51
C ASN A 154 -0.26 30.66 7.73
N PRO A 155 -0.23 32.00 7.51
CA PRO A 155 -0.28 32.98 8.59
C PRO A 155 -1.47 32.80 9.52
N GLY A 156 -2.65 32.45 8.99
CA GLY A 156 -3.87 32.26 9.78
C GLY A 156 -3.82 31.05 10.72
N VAL A 157 -3.01 30.03 10.42
CA VAL A 157 -2.78 28.89 11.33
C VAL A 157 -1.77 29.29 12.41
N ARG A 158 -0.68 29.97 12.02
CA ARG A 158 0.36 30.44 12.95
C ARG A 158 -0.19 31.43 13.98
N GLU A 159 -1.05 32.33 13.54
CA GLU A 159 -1.73 33.32 14.37
C GLU A 159 -2.94 32.75 15.12
N ARG A 160 -3.20 31.44 15.00
CA ARG A 160 -4.32 30.72 15.64
C ARG A 160 -5.66 31.43 15.40
N ARG A 161 -5.86 31.98 14.20
CA ARG A 161 -7.09 32.70 13.86
C ARG A 161 -8.28 31.74 14.00
N PRO A 162 -9.34 32.13 14.73
CA PRO A 162 -10.43 31.21 15.09
C PRO A 162 -11.12 30.62 13.86
N GLU A 163 -11.32 31.42 12.81
CA GLU A 163 -11.90 30.97 11.54
C GLU A 163 -11.07 29.89 10.84
N MET A 164 -9.75 30.02 10.85
CA MET A 164 -8.86 29.03 10.21
C MET A 164 -8.80 27.74 11.01
N LEU A 165 -8.78 27.82 12.35
CA LEU A 165 -8.87 26.65 13.21
C LEU A 165 -10.23 25.95 13.06
N ALA A 166 -11.31 26.70 12.94
CA ALA A 166 -12.65 26.17 12.67
C ALA A 166 -12.70 25.45 11.31
N LYS A 167 -12.15 26.04 10.24
CA LYS A 167 -12.04 25.40 8.93
C LYS A 167 -11.21 24.12 8.96
N MET A 168 -10.06 24.13 9.64
CA MET A 168 -9.21 22.94 9.78
C MET A 168 -9.91 21.82 10.56
N THR A 169 -10.56 22.14 11.67
CA THR A 169 -11.30 21.15 12.47
C THR A 169 -12.51 20.59 11.72
N ALA A 170 -13.23 21.44 10.96
CA ALA A 170 -14.31 20.99 10.09
C ALA A 170 -13.80 20.06 8.98
N ALA A 171 -12.69 20.39 8.32
CA ALA A 171 -12.09 19.53 7.30
C ALA A 171 -11.63 18.18 7.88
N GLN A 172 -11.02 18.18 9.07
CA GLN A 172 -10.64 16.95 9.78
C GLN A 172 -11.86 16.09 10.15
N LYS A 173 -12.94 16.71 10.64
CA LYS A 173 -14.20 16.00 10.94
C LYS A 173 -14.81 15.39 9.69
N ALA A 174 -14.87 16.12 8.58
CA ALA A 174 -15.39 15.62 7.31
C ALA A 174 -14.56 14.43 6.78
N ALA A 175 -13.23 14.54 6.80
CA ALA A 175 -12.34 13.47 6.38
C ALA A 175 -12.47 12.22 7.28
N TYR A 176 -12.58 12.43 8.60
CA TYR A 176 -12.86 11.34 9.54
C TYR A 176 -14.20 10.67 9.21
N GLY A 177 -15.26 11.45 9.01
CA GLY A 177 -16.60 10.95 8.70
C GLY A 177 -16.65 10.14 7.42
N ALA A 178 -16.05 10.62 6.33
CA ALA A 178 -15.99 9.90 5.06
C ALA A 178 -15.35 8.51 5.21
N ARG A 179 -14.27 8.40 5.99
CA ARG A 179 -13.60 7.12 6.27
C ARG A 179 -14.44 6.18 7.14
N ILE A 180 -15.18 6.73 8.10
CA ILE A 180 -16.08 5.93 8.95
C ILE A 180 -17.25 5.40 8.12
N GLN A 181 -17.88 6.26 7.32
CA GLN A 181 -19.02 5.88 6.48
C GLN A 181 -18.66 4.81 5.44
N SER A 182 -17.48 4.89 4.81
CA SER A 182 -17.05 3.90 3.81
C SER A 182 -16.95 2.47 4.36
N THR A 183 -16.72 2.33 5.67
CA THR A 183 -16.61 1.01 6.33
C THR A 183 -17.81 0.70 7.23
N ALA A 184 -18.71 1.67 7.46
CA ALA A 184 -19.80 1.55 8.44
C ALA A 184 -20.69 0.32 8.18
N ASN A 185 -21.03 0.04 6.92
CA ASN A 185 -21.86 -1.10 6.54
C ASN A 185 -21.29 -2.46 6.97
N GLN A 186 -19.97 -2.56 7.14
CA GLN A 186 -19.28 -3.81 7.47
C GLN A 186 -19.33 -4.14 8.97
N TRP A 187 -19.31 -3.13 9.85
CA TRP A 187 -19.17 -3.33 11.29
C TRP A 187 -20.35 -2.80 12.13
N LEU A 188 -21.09 -1.79 11.64
CA LEU A 188 -22.22 -1.20 12.38
C LEU A 188 -23.36 -2.18 12.67
N PRO A 189 -23.75 -3.11 11.77
CA PRO A 189 -24.78 -4.10 12.08
C PRO A 189 -24.42 -4.98 13.29
N ILE A 190 -23.13 -5.33 13.43
CA ILE A 190 -22.63 -6.13 14.56
C ILE A 190 -22.75 -5.34 15.85
N VAL A 191 -22.37 -4.06 15.84
CA VAL A 191 -22.52 -3.17 16.99
C VAL A 191 -23.99 -3.03 17.38
N ARG A 192 -24.90 -2.84 16.42
CA ARG A 192 -26.35 -2.73 16.68
C ARG A 192 -26.95 -3.99 17.32
N ARG A 193 -26.46 -5.17 16.93
CA ARG A 193 -26.91 -6.45 17.50
C ARG A 193 -26.37 -6.69 18.91
N MET A 194 -25.14 -6.26 19.18
CA MET A 194 -24.47 -6.58 20.45
C MET A 194 -24.65 -5.51 21.52
N ARG A 195 -24.87 -4.24 21.15
CA ARG A 195 -25.09 -3.16 22.12
C ARG A 195 -26.58 -3.00 22.41
N PRO A 196 -26.96 -2.68 23.66
CA PRO A 196 -26.10 -2.31 24.79
C PRO A 196 -25.56 -3.49 25.63
N ASP A 197 -25.98 -4.71 25.35
CA ASP A 197 -25.80 -5.86 26.26
C ASP A 197 -24.34 -6.34 26.38
N HIS A 198 -23.51 -6.05 25.39
CA HIS A 198 -22.10 -6.45 25.35
C HIS A 198 -21.14 -5.26 25.48
N THR A 199 -19.95 -5.54 26.02
CA THR A 199 -18.89 -4.55 26.19
C THR A 199 -18.23 -4.20 24.86
N TRP A 200 -17.55 -3.05 24.80
CA TRP A 200 -16.79 -2.66 23.61
C TRP A 200 -15.61 -3.61 23.33
N ASP A 201 -15.05 -4.25 24.36
CA ASP A 201 -14.01 -5.27 24.26
C ASP A 201 -14.50 -6.56 23.60
N ASP A 202 -15.70 -7.00 23.94
CA ASP A 202 -16.27 -8.21 23.33
C ASP A 202 -16.59 -7.97 21.85
N ILE A 203 -17.10 -6.78 21.51
CA ILE A 203 -17.40 -6.41 20.13
C ILE A 203 -16.11 -6.24 19.31
N SER A 204 -15.07 -5.61 19.87
CA SER A 204 -13.78 -5.46 19.19
C SER A 204 -13.15 -6.82 18.89
N ARG A 205 -13.28 -7.80 19.81
CA ARG A 205 -12.81 -9.17 19.62
C ARG A 205 -13.56 -9.89 18.50
N VAL A 206 -14.88 -9.75 18.43
CA VAL A 206 -15.71 -10.33 17.35
C VAL A 206 -15.38 -9.69 16.00
N LEU A 207 -15.17 -8.37 15.95
CA LEU A 207 -14.76 -7.67 14.74
C LEU A 207 -13.38 -8.13 14.27
N LYS A 208 -12.43 -8.33 15.18
CA LYS A 208 -11.10 -8.84 14.88
C LYS A 208 -11.14 -10.24 14.26
N GLN A 209 -12.01 -11.12 14.75
CA GLN A 209 -12.21 -12.46 14.16
C GLN A 209 -12.77 -12.40 12.73
N ARG A 210 -13.51 -11.35 12.39
CA ARG A 210 -14.03 -11.10 11.02
C ARG A 210 -13.07 -10.31 10.12
N GLY A 211 -11.82 -10.12 10.55
CA GLY A 211 -10.78 -9.42 9.79
C GLY A 211 -10.78 -7.89 9.94
N PHE A 212 -11.57 -7.33 10.86
CA PHE A 212 -11.60 -5.88 11.11
C PHE A 212 -10.79 -5.52 12.36
N ASP A 213 -9.74 -4.72 12.18
CA ASP A 213 -8.87 -4.30 13.29
C ASP A 213 -9.42 -3.03 13.98
N TRP A 214 -10.40 -3.23 14.87
CA TRP A 214 -10.97 -2.19 15.72
C TRP A 214 -10.48 -2.32 17.16
N THR A 215 -10.02 -1.21 17.75
CA THR A 215 -9.86 -1.12 19.21
C THR A 215 -11.17 -0.67 19.87
N PRO A 216 -11.43 -1.04 21.14
CA PRO A 216 -12.63 -0.62 21.86
C PRO A 216 -12.86 0.90 21.85
N GLU A 217 -11.81 1.69 22.04
CA GLU A 217 -11.86 3.15 22.09
C GLU A 217 -12.13 3.76 20.72
N ARG A 218 -11.52 3.20 19.67
CA ARG A 218 -11.74 3.65 18.28
C ARG A 218 -13.17 3.36 17.85
N LEU A 219 -13.69 2.18 18.19
CA LEU A 219 -15.06 1.78 17.90
C LEU A 219 -16.06 2.64 18.65
N ARG A 220 -15.86 2.84 19.97
CA ARG A 220 -16.69 3.75 20.78
C ARG A 220 -16.69 5.17 20.23
N ARG A 221 -15.54 5.69 19.80
CA ARG A 221 -15.42 7.03 19.20
C ARG A 221 -16.17 7.13 17.88
N ALA A 222 -16.06 6.11 17.01
CA ALA A 222 -16.77 6.06 15.74
C ALA A 222 -18.29 6.03 15.95
N VAL A 223 -18.78 5.19 16.88
CA VAL A 223 -20.21 5.13 17.21
C VAL A 223 -20.69 6.43 17.83
N LYS A 224 -19.91 7.05 18.74
CA LYS A 224 -20.25 8.35 19.32
C LYS A 224 -20.38 9.43 18.25
N TRP A 225 -19.50 9.43 17.25
CA TRP A 225 -19.59 10.34 16.12
C TRP A 225 -20.84 10.06 15.26
N MET A 226 -21.13 8.81 14.92
CA MET A 226 -22.34 8.48 14.15
C MET A 226 -23.64 8.84 14.88
N VAL A 227 -23.67 8.73 16.21
CA VAL A 227 -24.80 9.20 17.02
C VAL A 227 -24.91 10.72 16.99
N SER A 228 -23.80 11.47 17.05
CA SER A 228 -23.85 12.93 16.95
C SER A 228 -24.28 13.44 15.57
N GLU A 229 -24.04 12.67 14.52
CA GLU A 229 -24.49 12.96 13.15
C GLU A 229 -25.88 12.37 12.82
N GLY A 230 -26.56 11.74 13.79
CA GLY A 230 -27.91 11.18 13.62
C GLY A 230 -27.98 9.87 12.82
N MET A 231 -26.85 9.22 12.52
CA MET A 231 -26.76 7.99 11.72
C MET A 231 -26.91 6.70 12.56
N ALA A 232 -26.84 6.81 13.89
CA ALA A 232 -26.94 5.69 14.81
C ALA A 232 -27.75 6.06 16.05
N ASP A 233 -28.42 5.07 16.64
CA ASP A 233 -29.22 5.27 17.85
C ASP A 233 -28.32 5.53 19.08
N ARG A 234 -28.72 6.51 19.89
CA ARG A 234 -28.06 6.87 21.15
C ARG A 234 -28.11 5.72 22.17
N SER A 235 -29.04 4.78 22.04
CA SER A 235 -29.12 3.56 22.85
C SER A 235 -27.81 2.74 22.83
N LEU A 236 -27.07 2.76 21.71
CA LEU A 236 -25.81 2.03 21.55
C LEU A 236 -24.70 2.52 22.50
N LEU A 237 -24.79 3.74 23.03
CA LEU A 237 -23.81 4.31 23.95
C LEU A 237 -24.11 4.05 25.42
N ARG A 238 -25.25 3.41 25.75
CA ARG A 238 -25.64 3.11 27.14
C ARG A 238 -24.60 2.21 27.84
N LYS A 239 -24.38 2.41 29.13
CA LYS A 239 -23.48 1.53 29.89
C LYS A 239 -24.03 0.11 29.86
N SER A 240 -23.20 -0.88 29.54
CA SER A 240 -23.62 -2.28 29.57
C SER A 240 -23.95 -2.69 30.99
N PRO A 241 -25.00 -3.51 31.20
CA PRO A 241 -25.28 -4.08 32.51
C PRO A 241 -24.09 -4.95 32.95
N PRO A 242 -23.78 -5.01 34.26
CA PRO A 242 -22.76 -5.93 34.76
C PRO A 242 -23.22 -7.35 34.46
N ARG A 243 -22.40 -8.09 33.70
CA ARG A 243 -22.65 -9.49 33.38
C ARG A 243 -21.87 -10.39 34.34
N PRO A 244 -22.50 -11.46 34.87
CA PRO A 244 -21.75 -12.52 35.52
C PRO A 244 -20.73 -13.10 34.52
N PRO A 245 -19.55 -13.56 34.99
CA PRO A 245 -18.48 -14.09 34.12
C PRO A 245 -18.95 -15.16 33.12
N GLU A 246 -19.98 -15.92 33.48
CA GLU A 246 -20.57 -16.97 32.64
C GLU A 246 -21.20 -16.44 31.34
N ASP A 247 -21.79 -15.25 31.34
CA ASP A 247 -22.49 -14.68 30.15
C ASP A 247 -21.51 -14.17 29.09
N ARG A 248 -20.33 -13.70 29.52
CA ARG A 248 -19.24 -13.32 28.62
C ARG A 248 -18.66 -14.56 27.94
N LEU A 249 -18.44 -15.63 28.69
CA LEU A 249 -17.94 -16.90 28.16
C LEU A 249 -18.95 -17.52 27.18
N MET A 250 -20.24 -17.45 27.49
CA MET A 250 -21.33 -17.87 26.60
C MET A 250 -21.27 -17.13 25.24
N THR A 251 -21.10 -15.81 25.27
CA THR A 251 -20.99 -15.00 24.04
C THR A 251 -19.75 -15.35 23.22
N LEU A 252 -18.61 -15.55 23.88
CA LEU A 252 -17.35 -15.88 23.21
C LEU A 252 -17.42 -17.24 22.50
N VAL A 253 -17.94 -18.24 23.20
CA VAL A 253 -18.14 -19.59 22.66
C VAL A 253 -19.11 -19.56 21.49
N ALA A 254 -20.22 -18.80 21.59
CA ALA A 254 -21.17 -18.60 20.50
C ALA A 254 -20.55 -17.90 19.28
N GLY A 255 -19.70 -16.90 19.49
CA GLY A 255 -18.98 -16.20 18.43
C GLY A 255 -17.98 -17.09 17.68
N ILE A 256 -17.24 -17.93 18.41
CA ILE A 256 -16.30 -18.90 17.84
C ILE A 256 -17.06 -19.94 16.99
N HIS A 257 -18.14 -20.52 17.54
CA HIS A 257 -18.96 -21.51 16.84
C HIS A 257 -19.68 -20.92 15.62
N SER A 258 -20.20 -19.69 15.70
CA SER A 258 -20.84 -19.03 14.56
C SER A 258 -19.88 -18.73 13.41
N SER A 259 -18.59 -18.55 13.72
CA SER A 259 -17.57 -18.23 12.72
C SER A 259 -17.06 -19.49 12.01
N ASN A 260 -17.09 -20.65 12.69
CA ASN A 260 -16.69 -21.93 12.15
C ASN A 260 -17.59 -23.06 12.71
N PRO A 261 -18.73 -23.34 12.06
CA PRO A 261 -19.69 -24.34 12.54
C PRO A 261 -19.15 -25.77 12.61
N GLU A 262 -18.13 -26.08 11.81
CA GLU A 262 -17.51 -27.42 11.72
C GLU A 262 -16.52 -27.73 12.87
N LEU A 263 -16.20 -26.75 13.72
CA LEU A 263 -15.25 -26.98 14.83
C LEU A 263 -15.84 -27.91 15.88
N THR A 264 -15.05 -28.91 16.28
CA THR A 264 -15.39 -29.79 17.38
C THR A 264 -15.38 -29.03 18.71
N LEU A 265 -16.16 -29.50 19.69
CA LEU A 265 -16.19 -28.93 21.05
C LEU A 265 -14.80 -28.86 21.71
N ARG A 266 -13.91 -29.79 21.36
CA ARG A 266 -12.53 -29.85 21.86
C ARG A 266 -11.64 -28.78 21.22
N GLU A 267 -11.85 -28.47 19.95
CA GLU A 267 -11.11 -27.41 19.27
C GLU A 267 -11.52 -26.02 19.76
N ILE A 268 -12.82 -25.81 20.01
CA ILE A 268 -13.33 -24.58 20.64
C ILE A 268 -12.72 -24.42 22.05
N ALA A 269 -12.64 -25.51 22.84
CA ALA A 269 -11.98 -25.50 24.14
C ALA A 269 -10.50 -25.08 24.03
N ASN A 270 -9.73 -25.70 23.12
CA ASN A 270 -8.33 -25.35 22.89
C ASN A 270 -8.15 -23.89 22.44
N GLN A 271 -9.09 -23.36 21.66
CA GLN A 271 -9.06 -21.96 21.23
C GLN A 271 -9.30 -20.99 22.39
N LEU A 272 -10.20 -21.31 23.32
CA LEU A 272 -10.41 -20.52 24.54
C LEU A 272 -9.17 -20.52 25.44
N GLU A 273 -8.46 -21.65 25.54
CA GLU A 273 -7.19 -21.75 26.27
C GLU A 273 -6.10 -20.87 25.64
N ARG A 274 -5.97 -20.87 24.31
CA ARG A 274 -5.03 -19.97 23.59
C ARG A 274 -5.36 -18.50 23.81
N LEU A 275 -6.64 -18.16 23.93
CA LEU A 275 -7.11 -16.82 24.26
C LEU A 275 -6.93 -16.46 25.75
N HIS A 276 -6.37 -17.37 26.56
CA HIS A 276 -6.15 -17.23 28.00
C HIS A 276 -7.45 -16.99 28.80
N GLU A 277 -8.59 -17.44 28.28
CA GLU A 277 -9.88 -17.30 28.97
C GLU A 277 -10.04 -18.39 30.04
N ARG A 278 -10.47 -18.00 31.24
CA ARG A 278 -10.70 -18.91 32.37
C ARG A 278 -12.07 -19.59 32.24
N THR A 279 -12.20 -20.82 32.74
CA THR A 279 -13.50 -21.50 32.79
C THR A 279 -14.49 -20.76 33.70
N PRO A 280 -15.81 -21.04 33.61
CA PRO A 280 -16.80 -20.47 34.54
C PRO A 280 -16.46 -20.65 36.02
N ARG A 281 -15.72 -21.72 36.36
CA ARG A 281 -15.26 -22.03 37.72
C ARG A 281 -13.82 -21.54 38.02
N GLY A 282 -13.25 -20.71 37.17
CA GLY A 282 -11.92 -20.10 37.36
C GLY A 282 -10.71 -20.97 36.96
N GLY A 283 -10.94 -22.14 36.37
CA GLY A 283 -9.88 -23.04 35.92
C GLY A 283 -9.20 -22.60 34.62
N THR A 284 -8.01 -23.13 34.35
CA THR A 284 -7.21 -22.81 33.15
C THR A 284 -7.42 -23.80 32.00
N ARG A 285 -7.96 -24.99 32.28
CA ARG A 285 -8.26 -26.03 31.29
C ARG A 285 -9.74 -26.14 31.01
N TRP A 286 -10.11 -26.23 29.73
CA TRP A 286 -11.48 -26.30 29.26
C TRP A 286 -11.91 -27.74 28.95
N ALA A 287 -12.96 -28.21 29.60
CA ALA A 287 -13.60 -29.47 29.25
C ALA A 287 -14.57 -29.27 28.07
N PRO A 288 -14.64 -30.22 27.10
CA PRO A 288 -15.61 -30.14 26.00
C PRO A 288 -17.07 -30.05 26.47
N SER A 289 -17.39 -30.65 27.63
CA SER A 289 -18.71 -30.57 28.27
C SER A 289 -19.05 -29.16 28.76
N SER A 290 -18.06 -28.40 29.24
CA SER A 290 -18.24 -27.00 29.64
C SER A 290 -18.54 -26.10 28.45
N VAL A 291 -17.86 -26.33 27.32
CA VAL A 291 -18.12 -25.63 26.06
C VAL A 291 -19.52 -25.96 25.54
N LYS A 292 -19.91 -27.24 25.56
CA LYS A 292 -21.26 -27.68 25.17
C LYS A 292 -22.34 -27.00 26.01
N ASN A 293 -22.19 -26.96 27.34
CA ASN A 293 -23.16 -26.32 28.22
C ASN A 293 -23.32 -24.82 27.90
N LEU A 294 -22.22 -24.12 27.58
CA LEU A 294 -22.28 -22.72 27.17
C LEU A 294 -22.94 -22.53 25.79
N LEU A 295 -22.71 -23.44 24.83
CA LEU A 295 -23.42 -23.42 23.54
C LEU A 295 -24.92 -23.68 23.71
N ASP A 296 -25.29 -24.65 24.54
CA ASP A 296 -26.69 -24.99 24.81
C ASP A 296 -27.42 -23.85 25.54
N ARG A 297 -26.72 -23.10 26.41
CA ARG A 297 -27.24 -21.87 27.01
C ARG A 297 -27.30 -20.72 26.00
N ALA A 298 -26.32 -20.59 25.11
CA ALA A 298 -26.33 -19.59 24.05
C ALA A 298 -27.51 -19.79 23.08
N LYS A 299 -27.83 -21.05 22.74
CA LYS A 299 -29.02 -21.40 21.95
C LYS A 299 -30.32 -21.05 22.69
N ARG A 300 -30.44 -21.41 23.99
CA ARG A 300 -31.62 -21.08 24.81
C ARG A 300 -31.84 -19.58 25.04
N SER A 301 -30.78 -18.79 24.99
CA SER A 301 -30.83 -17.32 25.11
C SER A 301 -30.96 -16.59 23.78
N GLY A 302 -31.07 -17.31 22.65
CA GLY A 302 -31.24 -16.72 21.31
C GLY A 302 -29.97 -16.08 20.73
N LEU A 303 -28.79 -16.33 21.31
CA LEU A 303 -27.50 -15.82 20.80
C LEU A 303 -26.97 -16.61 19.60
N LEU A 304 -27.50 -17.80 19.37
CA LEU A 304 -27.26 -18.66 18.20
C LEU A 304 -28.62 -19.02 17.63
N GLU A 305 -28.79 -18.94 16.30
CA GLU A 305 -29.99 -19.51 15.68
C GLU A 305 -30.00 -21.03 15.90
N ALA A 306 -31.17 -21.56 16.28
CA ALA A 306 -31.38 -22.99 16.33
C ALA A 306 -31.28 -23.53 14.89
N ALA A 307 -30.25 -24.33 14.63
CA ALA A 307 -30.18 -25.17 13.44
C ALA A 307 -31.28 -26.22 13.49
#